data_AF-L0PDF7-F1
#
_entry.id   AF-L0PDF7-F1
#
_cell.length_a   1.000
_cell.length_b   1.000
_cell.length_c   1.000
_cell.angle_alpha   90.00
_cell.angle_beta   90.00
_cell.angle_gamma   90.00
#
_symmetry.space_group_name_H-M   'P 1'
#
loop_
_entity.id
_entity.type
_entity.pdbx_description
1 polymer ?
#
loop_
_entity_poly.entity_id
_entity_poly.type
_entity_poly.pdbx_seq_one_letter_code
_entity_poly.pdbx_strand_id
1 'polypeptide(L)'
;MFEIIQREASMCSMKDLVQKFIPEVIGREITKSTQGIFPLQNVFIRKVKILKAPRTDIQRLLELHEESVEDTGVKVSKEFKKLDILDSV
;
A
#
# COMPACT_ATOMS: atom_id res chain seq x y z
N MET A 1 2.71 18.85 11.34
CA MET A 1 3.00 17.56 10.65
C MET A 1 2.12 16.44 11.19
N PHE A 2 2.23 16.08 12.48
CA PHE A 2 1.46 14.97 13.08
C PHE A 2 -0.05 15.08 12.93
N GLU A 3 -0.63 16.27 13.16
CA GLU A 3 -2.07 16.49 13.02
C GLU A 3 -2.59 16.26 11.60
N ILE A 4 -1.82 16.67 10.59
CA ILE A 4 -2.16 16.49 9.18
C ILE A 4 -2.13 14.99 8.83
N ILE A 5 -1.08 14.29 9.26
CA ILE A 5 -0.97 12.83 9.06
C ILE A 5 -2.13 12.10 9.73
N GLN A 6 -2.48 12.48 10.96
CA GLN A 6 -3.58 11.87 11.72
C GLN A 6 -4.92 12.09 11.01
N ARG A 7 -5.19 13.32 10.54
CA ARG A 7 -6.41 13.66 9.82
C ARG A 7 -6.54 12.87 8.52
N GLU A 8 -5.49 12.86 7.70
CA GLU A 8 -5.49 12.17 6.41
C GLU A 8 -5.57 10.64 6.55
N ALA A 9 -4.98 10.08 7.61
CA ALA A 9 -4.97 8.64 7.85
C ALA A 9 -6.24 8.11 8.53
N SER A 10 -6.88 8.90 9.40
CA SER A 10 -8.06 8.45 10.15
C SER A 10 -9.36 8.49 9.34
N MET A 11 -9.43 9.33 8.31
CA MET A 11 -10.63 9.49 7.48
C MET A 11 -10.72 8.49 6.32
N CYS A 12 -9.72 7.62 6.14
CA CYS A 12 -9.57 6.81 4.95
C CYS A 12 -9.45 5.32 5.24
N SER A 13 -9.91 4.50 4.29
CA SER A 13 -9.64 3.07 4.30
C SER A 13 -8.20 2.79 3.88
N MET A 14 -7.70 1.57 4.11
CA MET A 14 -6.34 1.17 3.72
C MET A 14 -6.05 1.38 2.23
N LYS A 15 -7.06 1.17 1.36
CA LYS A 15 -6.93 1.35 -0.09
C LYS A 15 -6.71 2.81 -0.45
N ASP A 16 -7.57 3.67 0.06
CA ASP A 16 -7.51 5.13 -0.21
C ASP A 16 -6.23 5.74 0.37
N LEU A 17 -5.75 5.21 1.50
CA LEU A 17 -4.50 5.64 2.12
C LEU A 17 -3.29 5.36 1.20
N VAL A 18 -3.25 4.19 0.56
CA VAL A 18 -2.20 3.85 -0.41
C VAL A 18 -2.29 4.73 -1.64
N GLN A 19 -3.51 5.04 -2.13
CA GLN A 19 -3.69 5.97 -3.24
C GLN A 19 -3.19 7.39 -2.93
N LYS A 20 -3.19 7.82 -1.66
CA LYS A 20 -2.60 9.09 -1.23
C LYS A 20 -1.07 9.04 -1.12
N PHE A 21 -0.49 7.87 -0.86
CA PHE A 21 0.96 7.68 -0.76
C PHE A 21 1.66 7.76 -2.12
N ILE A 22 1.08 7.19 -3.18
CA ILE A 22 1.68 7.18 -4.53
C ILE A 22 2.02 8.59 -5.03
N PRO A 23 1.09 9.57 -5.02
CA PRO A 23 1.39 10.95 -5.39
C PRO A 23 1.93 11.80 -4.23
N GLU A 24 2.20 11.22 -3.06
CA GLU A 24 2.74 11.94 -1.89
C GLU A 24 1.91 13.17 -1.46
N VAL A 25 0.58 13.06 -1.49
CA VAL A 25 -0.34 14.17 -1.18
C VAL A 25 -0.10 14.70 0.25
N ILE A 26 0.15 13.80 1.20
CA ILE A 26 0.40 14.14 2.60
C ILE A 26 1.69 14.98 2.75
N GLY A 27 2.74 14.67 1.98
CA GLY A 27 3.98 15.45 1.99
C GLY A 27 3.77 16.88 1.48
N ARG A 28 2.99 17.03 0.40
CA ARG A 28 2.64 18.35 -0.16
C ARG A 28 1.78 19.17 0.78
N GLU A 29 0.78 18.56 1.44
CA GLU A 29 -0.10 19.20 2.41
C GLU A 29 0.70 19.76 3.60
N ILE A 30 1.68 18.99 4.07
CA ILE A 30 2.59 19.42 5.14
C ILE A 30 3.42 20.62 4.70
N THR A 31 4.06 20.56 3.53
CA THR A 31 4.90 21.66 3.00
C THR A 31 4.09 22.95 2.88
N LYS A 32 2.87 22.87 2.33
CA LYS A 32 1.97 24.02 2.19
C LYS A 32 1.63 24.63 3.55
N SER A 33 1.30 23.80 4.53
CA SER A 33 0.87 24.26 5.86
C SER A 33 2.01 24.85 6.68
N THR A 34 3.25 24.41 6.47
CA THR A 34 4.43 24.91 7.20
C THR A 34 5.13 26.10 6.54
N GLN A 35 4.77 26.44 5.30
CA GLN A 35 5.42 27.50 4.50
C GLN A 35 5.46 28.86 5.21
N GLY A 36 4.44 29.18 6.03
CA GLY A 36 4.38 30.44 6.80
C GLY A 36 5.32 30.51 8.01
N ILE A 37 5.88 29.38 8.43
CA ILE A 37 6.83 29.30 9.55
C ILE A 37 8.25 29.14 9.00
N PHE A 38 8.45 28.10 8.19
CA PHE A 38 9.74 27.80 7.57
C PHE A 38 9.54 26.97 6.30
N PRO A 39 10.25 27.29 5.20
CA PRO A 39 10.13 26.52 3.96
C PRO A 39 10.81 25.15 4.11
N LEU A 40 9.99 24.09 4.19
CA LEU A 40 10.48 22.71 4.20
C LEU A 40 10.61 22.19 2.76
N GLN A 41 11.71 21.51 2.48
CA GLN A 41 11.94 20.81 1.21
C GLN A 41 12.03 19.30 1.48
N ASN A 42 11.70 18.48 0.48
CA ASN A 42 11.86 17.02 0.53
C ASN A 42 11.12 16.35 1.69
N VAL A 43 9.83 16.66 1.83
CA VAL A 43 8.96 16.08 2.86
C VAL A 43 8.32 14.79 2.35
N PHE A 44 8.82 13.65 2.83
CA PHE A 44 8.39 12.32 2.39
C PHE A 44 8.00 11.41 3.56
N ILE A 45 7.14 10.43 3.29
CA ILE A 45 6.84 9.35 4.24
C ILE A 45 7.91 8.27 4.11
N ARG A 46 8.83 8.22 5.06
CA ARG A 46 9.97 7.28 5.01
C ARG A 46 9.61 5.83 5.32
N LYS A 47 8.64 5.61 6.21
CA LYS A 47 8.23 4.26 6.63
C LYS A 47 6.80 4.25 7.12
N VAL A 48 6.03 3.27 6.65
CA VAL A 48 4.70 2.94 7.18
C VAL A 48 4.78 1.53 7.75
N LYS A 49 4.21 1.32 8.95
CA LYS A 49 4.18 0.01 9.61
C LYS A 49 2.76 -0.31 10.03
N ILE A 50 2.31 -1.52 9.71
CA ILE A 50 1.06 -2.07 10.24
C ILE A 50 1.36 -2.64 11.63
N LEU A 51 0.73 -2.09 12.66
CA LEU A 51 0.92 -2.53 14.05
C LEU A 51 -0.01 -3.68 14.42
N LYS A 52 -1.26 -3.62 13.95
CA LYS A 52 -2.26 -4.66 14.14
C LYS A 52 -2.82 -5.02 12.78
N ALA A 53 -2.50 -6.22 12.32
CA ALA A 53 -3.09 -6.74 11.10
C ALA A 53 -4.58 -7.01 11.34
N PRO A 54 -5.48 -6.60 10.43
CA PRO A 54 -6.86 -7.03 10.48
C PRO A 54 -6.94 -8.56 10.31
N ARG A 55 -8.01 -9.17 10.81
CA ARG A 55 -8.27 -10.59 10.53
C ARG A 55 -8.38 -10.78 9.03
N THR A 56 -7.80 -11.87 8.52
CA THR A 56 -7.82 -12.20 7.10
C THR A 56 -9.21 -12.67 6.70
N ASP A 57 -10.01 -11.76 6.12
CA ASP A 57 -11.27 -12.07 5.46
C ASP A 57 -11.06 -12.27 3.96
N ILE A 58 -11.36 -13.47 3.46
CA ILE A 58 -11.12 -13.86 2.06
C ILE A 58 -11.99 -13.03 1.11
N GLN A 59 -13.24 -12.73 1.50
CA GLN A 59 -14.16 -11.90 0.70
C GLN A 59 -13.62 -10.48 0.51
N ARG A 60 -13.22 -9.82 1.60
CA ARG A 60 -12.66 -8.46 1.57
C ARG A 60 -11.34 -8.39 0.81
N LEU A 61 -10.57 -9.49 0.78
CA LEU A 61 -9.34 -9.58 0.00
C LEU A 61 -9.63 -9.69 -1.50
N LEU A 62 -10.62 -10.50 -1.90
CA LEU A 62 -11.02 -10.65 -3.30
C LEU A 62 -11.56 -9.33 -3.86
N GLU A 63 -12.38 -8.60 -3.10
CA GLU A 63 -12.87 -7.26 -3.47
C GLU A 63 -11.72 -6.28 -3.73
N LEU A 64 -10.68 -6.28 -2.89
CA LEU A 64 -9.51 -5.42 -3.06
C LEU A 64 -8.65 -5.80 -4.28
N HIS A 65 -8.68 -7.07 -4.70
CA HIS A 65 -7.90 -7.59 -5.83
C HIS A 65 -8.63 -7.44 -7.18
N GLU A 66 -9.95 -7.47 -7.21
CA GLU A 66 -10.73 -7.36 -8.46
C GLU A 66 -10.76 -5.94 -9.03
N GLU A 67 -10.53 -4.91 -8.21
CA GLU A 67 -10.48 -3.50 -8.64
C GLU A 67 -9.10 -3.01 -9.08
N SER A 68 -8.08 -3.87 -9.15
CA SER A 68 -6.77 -3.46 -9.67
C SER A 68 -6.84 -3.28 -11.20
N VAL A 69 -6.91 -2.02 -11.63
CA VAL A 69 -6.86 -1.64 -13.05
C VAL A 69 -5.54 -2.12 -13.66
N GLU A 70 -5.65 -3.11 -14.54
CA GLU A 70 -4.77 -3.43 -15.69
C GLU A 70 -3.25 -3.50 -15.45
N ASP A 71 -2.80 -4.40 -14.58
CA ASP A 71 -1.56 -5.15 -14.87
C ASP A 71 -1.78 -6.63 -14.54
N THR A 72 -2.65 -7.26 -15.33
CA THR A 72 -2.78 -8.72 -15.34
C THR A 72 -1.47 -9.28 -15.87
N GLY A 73 -0.52 -9.52 -14.96
CA GLY A 73 0.67 -10.30 -15.25
C GLY A 73 0.28 -11.59 -15.99
N VAL A 74 1.14 -11.99 -16.93
CA VAL A 74 0.92 -13.16 -17.80
C VAL A 74 0.48 -14.36 -16.96
N LYS A 75 -0.64 -14.99 -17.34
CA LYS A 75 -1.15 -16.20 -16.68
C LYS A 75 -0.04 -17.26 -16.67
N VAL A 76 0.58 -17.48 -15.51
CA VAL A 76 1.46 -18.63 -15.29
C VAL A 76 0.56 -19.86 -15.32
N SER A 77 0.80 -20.74 -16.29
CA SER A 77 0.15 -22.04 -16.36
C SER A 77 0.43 -22.81 -15.07
N LYS A 78 -0.63 -23.18 -14.34
CA LYS A 78 -0.56 -24.09 -13.20
C LYS A 78 -0.39 -25.53 -13.71
N GLU A 79 0.64 -25.80 -14.49
CA GLU A 79 1.13 -27.16 -14.63
C GLU A 79 1.98 -27.45 -13.40
N PHE A 80 1.33 -28.00 -12.36
CA PHE A 80 2.04 -28.69 -11.29
C PHE A 80 2.73 -29.91 -11.91
N LYS A 81 3.96 -29.72 -12.40
CA LYS A 81 4.83 -30.83 -12.75
C LYS A 81 5.28 -31.43 -11.42
N LYS A 82 4.63 -32.51 -11.00
CA LYS A 82 5.13 -33.35 -9.90
C LYS A 82 6.54 -33.77 -10.31
N LEU A 83 7.55 -33.25 -9.63
CA LEU A 83 8.92 -33.72 -9.82
C LEU A 83 8.92 -35.18 -9.37
N ASP A 84 9.18 -36.09 -10.32
CA ASP A 84 9.36 -37.50 -10.01
C ASP A 84 10.51 -37.63 -9.01
N ILE A 85 10.24 -38.37 -7.94
CA ILE A 85 11.23 -38.69 -6.93
C ILE A 85 12.28 -39.53 -7.64
N LEU A 86 13.50 -39.01 -7.76
CA LEU A 86 14.64 -39.81 -8.19
C LEU A 86 14.85 -40.87 -7.12
N ASP A 87 14.45 -42.10 -7.42
CA ASP A 87 14.92 -43.27 -6.69
C ASP A 87 16.44 -43.32 -6.86
N SER A 88 17.12 -42.87 -5.82
CA SER A 88 18.56 -43.00 -5.65
C SER A 88 18.93 -44.48 -5.68
N VAL A 89 19.67 -44.89 -6.71
CA VAL A 89 20.57 -46.04 -6.70
C VAL A 89 21.99 -45.51 -6.65
#